data_AF-A0A968BZL1-F1
#
_entry.id   AF-A0A968BZL1-F1
#
_cell.length_a   1.000
_cell.length_b   1.000
_cell.length_c   1.000
_cell.angle_alpha   90.00
_cell.angle_beta   90.00
_cell.angle_gamma   90.00
#
_symmetry.space_group_name_H-M   'P 1'
#
loop_
_entity.id
_entity.type
_entity.pdbx_description
1 polymer ?
#
loop_
_entity_poly.entity_id
_entity_poly.type
_entity_poly.pdbx_seq_one_letter_code
_entity_poly.pdbx_strand_id
1 'polypeptide(L)'
;MPSTEWSRTTKRLVIVGLVIILLLIFYVFRGLLPPVAIALVLAYLLKPIADIAEKRTKLPRTLAVILIFLVILIAFSTILVTIVPYAVDQVRRLNVDIQELTDTLISFLSQPIQILGRTFSLQDLVGDLQAALQDLLQPFAMQTITLLFNVASSLLWVVSILVISFYLVKDADRLRAFLDRVAPPGYTEELRRLREEINHVWKAFFRGQVVLGLVIGLVVWISMMIVGLPNAGLMGLLAGLLEVIPTFGPILATIPALLIAFFQGSTYLPMSNFWFTILVLAI
;
A
#
# COMPACT_ATOMS: atom_id res chain seq x y z
N MET A 1 6.14 30.52 -51.10
CA MET A 1 6.77 30.83 -49.79
C MET A 1 7.79 29.74 -49.52
N PRO A 2 9.10 30.03 -49.44
CA PRO A 2 10.10 28.99 -49.27
C PRO A 2 9.97 28.42 -47.86
N SER A 3 9.75 27.12 -47.74
CA SER A 3 9.85 26.40 -46.47
C SER A 3 11.29 26.55 -45.98
N THR A 4 11.50 27.35 -44.95
CA THR A 4 12.81 27.54 -44.32
C THR A 4 13.16 26.27 -43.56
N GLU A 5 13.75 25.30 -44.27
CA GLU A 5 14.28 24.10 -43.64
C GLU A 5 15.42 24.49 -42.70
N TRP A 6 15.18 24.31 -41.40
CA TRP A 6 16.17 24.63 -40.38
C TRP A 6 17.49 23.88 -40.63
N SER A 7 18.61 24.58 -40.41
CA SER A 7 19.93 23.97 -40.49
C SER A 7 20.04 22.76 -39.54
N ARG A 8 20.86 21.76 -39.89
CA ARG A 8 21.08 20.56 -39.05
C ARG A 8 21.55 20.93 -37.64
N THR A 9 22.35 22.00 -37.51
CA THR A 9 22.83 22.53 -36.23
C THR A 9 21.68 23.13 -35.41
N THR A 10 20.80 23.91 -36.05
CA THR A 10 19.60 24.47 -35.39
C THR A 10 18.67 23.35 -34.92
N LYS A 11 18.43 22.32 -35.74
CA LYS A 11 17.62 21.15 -35.35
C LYS A 11 18.22 20.43 -34.13
N ARG A 12 19.54 20.19 -34.12
CA ARG A 12 20.23 19.55 -32.98
C ARG A 12 20.15 20.39 -31.72
N LEU A 13 20.40 21.70 -31.81
CA LEU A 13 20.32 22.61 -30.65
C LEU A 13 18.91 22.65 -30.06
N VAL A 14 17.88 22.68 -30.90
CA VAL A 14 16.48 22.65 -30.44
C VAL A 14 16.15 21.32 -29.77
N ILE A 15 16.56 20.19 -30.35
CA ILE A 15 16.35 18.86 -29.73
C ILE A 15 17.05 18.77 -28.39
N VAL A 16 18.32 19.16 -28.31
CA VAL A 16 19.10 19.14 -27.05
C VAL A 16 18.46 20.08 -26.01
N GLY A 17 18.07 21.29 -26.41
CA GLY A 17 17.38 22.22 -25.53
C GLY A 17 16.05 21.67 -25.01
N LEU A 18 15.25 21.03 -25.88
CA LEU A 18 13.98 20.42 -25.50
C LEU A 18 14.17 19.22 -24.56
N VAL A 19 15.20 18.41 -24.77
CA VAL A 19 15.59 17.33 -23.85
C VAL A 19 16.03 17.88 -22.50
N ILE A 20 16.84 18.95 -22.45
CA ILE A 20 17.28 19.58 -21.19
C ILE A 20 16.06 20.14 -20.43
N ILE A 21 15.16 20.85 -21.11
CA ILE A 21 13.93 21.37 -20.51
C ILE A 21 13.08 20.23 -19.95
N LEU A 22 12.92 19.15 -20.72
CA LEU A 22 12.18 17.97 -20.27
C LEU A 22 12.83 17.37 -19.01
N LEU A 23 14.14 17.15 -19.01
CA LEU A 23 14.87 16.61 -17.85
C LEU A 23 14.76 17.53 -16.62
N LEU A 24 14.80 18.85 -16.81
CA LEU A 24 14.65 19.82 -15.74
C LEU A 24 13.23 19.79 -15.14
N ILE A 25 12.20 19.68 -15.99
CA ILE A 25 10.81 19.45 -15.56
C ILE A 25 10.73 18.16 -14.73
N PHE A 26 11.26 17.04 -15.24
CA PHE A 26 11.27 15.78 -14.51
C PHE A 26 11.99 15.89 -13.16
N TYR A 27 13.11 16.60 -13.10
CA TYR A 27 13.87 16.80 -11.87
C TYR A 27 13.11 17.65 -10.84
N VAL A 28 12.52 18.77 -11.27
CA VAL A 28 11.75 19.68 -10.40
C VAL A 28 10.47 19.01 -9.90
N PHE A 29 9.77 18.27 -10.77
CA PHE A 29 8.49 17.64 -10.45
C PHE A 29 8.59 16.19 -9.99
N ARG A 30 9.80 15.68 -9.72
CA ARG A 30 10.02 14.27 -9.34
C ARG A 30 9.18 13.83 -8.13
N GLY A 31 8.89 14.73 -7.19
CA GLY A 31 8.05 14.44 -6.02
C GLY A 31 6.56 14.24 -6.35
N LEU A 32 6.09 14.76 -7.49
CA LEU A 32 4.71 14.58 -7.97
C LEU A 32 4.57 13.39 -8.93
N LEU A 33 5.67 12.84 -9.45
CA LEU A 33 5.62 11.72 -10.39
C LEU A 33 4.98 10.47 -9.77
N PRO A 34 5.30 10.05 -8.53
CA PRO A 34 4.65 8.88 -7.94
C PRO A 34 3.12 9.01 -7.80
N PRO A 35 2.55 10.09 -7.20
CA PRO A 35 1.10 10.20 -7.11
C PRO A 35 0.43 10.35 -8.47
N VAL A 36 1.07 10.98 -9.47
CA VAL A 36 0.56 11.03 -10.85
C VAL A 36 0.54 9.62 -11.48
N ALA A 37 1.59 8.83 -11.29
CA ALA A 37 1.66 7.46 -11.81
C ALA A 37 0.57 6.58 -11.19
N ILE A 38 0.38 6.66 -9.87
CA ILE A 38 -0.69 5.93 -9.16
C ILE A 38 -2.06 6.41 -9.63
N ALA A 39 -2.25 7.72 -9.81
CA ALA A 39 -3.50 8.28 -10.31
C ALA A 39 -3.83 7.83 -11.73
N LEU A 40 -2.83 7.65 -12.61
CA LEU A 40 -2.99 7.10 -13.96
C LEU A 40 -3.45 5.63 -13.90
N VAL A 41 -2.80 4.81 -13.07
CA VAL A 41 -3.19 3.41 -12.84
C VAL A 41 -4.62 3.33 -12.31
N LEU A 42 -4.94 4.13 -11.29
CA LEU A 42 -6.28 4.20 -10.71
C LEU A 42 -7.31 4.69 -11.74
N ALA A 43 -6.98 5.72 -12.53
CA ALA A 43 -7.89 6.23 -13.55
C ALA A 43 -8.16 5.18 -14.63
N TYR A 44 -7.13 4.45 -15.02
CA TYR A 44 -7.24 3.35 -15.96
C TYR A 44 -8.20 2.26 -15.45
N LEU A 45 -8.05 1.88 -14.17
CA LEU A 45 -8.91 0.92 -13.48
C LEU A 45 -10.37 1.37 -13.39
N LEU A 46 -10.58 2.65 -13.07
CA LEU A 46 -11.90 3.20 -12.81
C LEU A 46 -12.64 3.60 -14.09
N LYS A 47 -11.94 3.89 -15.20
CA LYS A 47 -12.57 4.23 -16.48
C LYS A 47 -13.63 3.22 -16.94
N PRO A 48 -13.37 1.90 -17.03
CA PRO A 48 -14.38 0.95 -17.47
C PRO A 48 -15.59 0.92 -16.52
N ILE A 49 -15.37 1.09 -15.21
CA ILE A 49 -16.44 1.18 -14.21
C ILE A 49 -17.29 2.44 -14.46
N ALA A 50 -16.65 3.58 -14.73
CA ALA A 50 -17.32 4.83 -15.10
C ALA A 50 -18.11 4.70 -16.42
N ASP A 51 -17.54 4.06 -17.43
CA ASP A 51 -18.21 3.81 -18.71
C ASP A 51 -19.45 2.91 -18.53
N ILE A 52 -19.38 1.90 -17.64
CA ILE A 52 -20.52 1.03 -17.31
C ILE A 52 -21.57 1.80 -16.50
N ALA A 53 -21.15 2.55 -15.47
CA ALA A 53 -22.04 3.33 -14.62
C ALA A 53 -22.81 4.37 -15.43
N GLU A 54 -22.13 5.12 -16.30
CA GLU A 54 -22.73 6.10 -17.22
C GLU A 54 -23.77 5.44 -18.14
N LYS A 55 -23.42 4.32 -18.78
CA LYS A 55 -24.33 3.59 -19.67
C LYS A 55 -25.56 3.00 -18.95
N ARG A 56 -25.38 2.50 -17.72
CA ARG A 56 -26.45 1.85 -16.95
C ARG A 56 -27.38 2.85 -16.25
N THR A 57 -26.83 3.93 -15.70
CA THR A 57 -27.60 4.93 -14.93
C THR A 57 -28.12 6.08 -15.77
N LYS A 58 -27.59 6.25 -17.01
CA LYS A 58 -27.84 7.42 -17.88
C LYS A 58 -27.48 8.77 -17.25
N LEU A 59 -26.69 8.76 -16.18
CA LEU A 59 -26.18 9.98 -15.54
C LEU A 59 -25.10 10.63 -16.42
N PRO A 60 -24.96 11.97 -16.37
CA PRO A 60 -23.84 12.64 -17.03
C PRO A 60 -22.52 12.14 -16.45
N ARG A 61 -21.50 12.00 -17.32
CA ARG A 61 -20.15 11.51 -16.98
C ARG A 61 -19.63 11.99 -15.64
N THR A 62 -19.74 13.29 -15.38
CA THR A 62 -19.23 13.89 -14.14
C THR A 62 -19.90 13.31 -12.90
N LEU A 63 -21.23 13.13 -12.90
CA LEU A 63 -21.95 12.53 -11.77
C LEU A 63 -21.61 11.05 -11.59
N ALA A 64 -21.48 10.28 -12.68
CA ALA A 64 -21.07 8.89 -12.61
C ALA A 64 -19.68 8.74 -11.96
N VAL A 65 -18.73 9.60 -12.33
CA VAL A 65 -17.38 9.60 -11.75
C VAL A 65 -17.42 10.06 -10.28
N ILE A 66 -18.17 11.11 -9.93
CA ILE A 66 -18.35 11.55 -8.53
C ILE A 66 -18.86 10.40 -7.66
N LEU A 67 -19.89 9.67 -8.12
CA LEU A 67 -20.45 8.54 -7.38
C LEU A 67 -19.43 7.42 -7.17
N ILE A 68 -18.65 7.06 -8.19
CA ILE A 68 -17.60 6.03 -8.06
C ILE A 68 -16.54 6.45 -7.04
N PHE A 69 -16.07 7.70 -7.11
CA PHE A 69 -15.09 8.21 -6.15
C PHE A 69 -15.67 8.31 -4.74
N LEU A 70 -16.95 8.64 -4.60
CA LEU A 70 -17.64 8.63 -3.31
C LEU A 70 -17.70 7.21 -2.72
N VAL A 71 -18.03 6.20 -3.51
CA VAL A 71 -18.03 4.79 -3.09
C VAL A 71 -16.63 4.35 -2.66
N ILE A 72 -15.59 4.71 -3.42
CA ILE A 72 -14.20 4.40 -3.07
C ILE A 72 -13.80 5.08 -1.77
N LEU A 73 -14.16 6.36 -1.59
CA LEU A 73 -13.85 7.11 -0.39
C LEU A 73 -14.55 6.49 0.83
N ILE A 74 -15.84 6.14 0.72
CA ILE A 74 -16.58 5.45 1.78
C ILE A 74 -15.95 4.09 2.10
N ALA A 75 -15.65 3.27 1.09
CA ALA A 75 -15.02 1.96 1.29
C ALA A 75 -13.64 2.09 1.97
N PHE A 76 -12.80 3.02 1.50
CA PHE A 76 -11.47 3.27 2.06
C PHE A 76 -11.55 3.82 3.49
N SER A 77 -12.44 4.79 3.74
CA SER A 77 -12.67 5.31 5.10
C SER A 77 -13.19 4.24 6.06
N THR A 78 -14.07 3.33 5.60
CA THR A 78 -14.58 2.22 6.41
C THR A 78 -13.47 1.25 6.79
N ILE A 79 -12.60 0.91 5.82
CA ILE A 79 -11.41 0.09 6.04
C ILE A 79 -10.50 0.77 7.07
N LEU A 80 -10.18 2.05 6.91
CA LEU A 80 -9.30 2.76 7.85
C LEU A 80 -9.91 2.85 9.26
N VAL A 81 -11.18 3.20 9.40
CA VAL A 81 -11.84 3.36 10.71
C VAL A 81 -12.05 2.01 11.41
N THR A 82 -12.07 0.90 10.69
CA THR A 82 -12.20 -0.43 11.30
C THR A 82 -10.83 -1.03 11.62
N ILE A 83 -9.92 -1.01 10.66
CA ILE A 83 -8.65 -1.73 10.74
C ILE A 83 -7.62 -0.97 11.56
N VAL A 84 -7.53 0.36 11.42
CA VAL A 84 -6.54 1.15 12.15
C VAL A 84 -6.80 1.10 13.66
N PRO A 85 -8.01 1.34 14.18
CA PRO A 85 -8.26 1.22 15.62
C PRO A 85 -8.06 -0.20 16.11
N TYR A 86 -8.49 -1.22 15.36
CA TYR A 86 -8.22 -2.61 15.72
C TYR A 86 -6.71 -2.86 15.85
N ALA A 87 -5.90 -2.43 14.87
CA ALA A 87 -4.45 -2.56 14.92
C ALA A 87 -3.83 -1.78 16.09
N VAL A 88 -4.28 -0.54 16.34
CA VAL A 88 -3.82 0.29 17.47
C VAL A 88 -4.17 -0.35 18.80
N ASP A 89 -5.38 -0.88 18.96
CA ASP A 89 -5.82 -1.56 20.18
C ASP A 89 -5.06 -2.86 20.40
N GLN A 90 -4.75 -3.61 19.32
CA GLN A 90 -3.83 -4.74 19.41
C GLN A 90 -2.48 -4.25 19.93
N VAL A 91 -1.85 -3.24 19.30
CA VAL A 91 -0.56 -2.68 19.72
C VAL A 91 -0.56 -2.18 21.17
N ARG A 92 -1.64 -1.52 21.62
CA ARG A 92 -1.76 -1.01 22.99
C ARG A 92 -1.84 -2.13 24.02
N ARG A 93 -2.55 -3.23 23.73
CA ARG A 93 -2.57 -4.42 24.59
C ARG A 93 -1.17 -4.99 24.75
N LEU A 94 -0.36 -4.96 23.69
CA LEU A 94 1.04 -5.39 23.74
C LEU A 94 1.86 -4.51 24.68
N ASN A 95 1.62 -3.20 24.65
CA ASN A 95 2.40 -2.26 25.45
C ASN A 95 2.07 -2.39 26.96
N VAL A 96 0.86 -2.82 27.30
CA VAL A 96 0.49 -3.14 28.69
C VAL A 96 1.12 -4.48 29.13
N ASP A 97 1.23 -5.46 28.24
CA ASP A 97 1.86 -6.75 28.54
C ASP A 97 3.40 -6.74 28.46
N ILE A 98 4.02 -5.86 27.66
CA ILE A 98 5.49 -5.76 27.56
C ILE A 98 6.08 -5.26 28.87
N GLN A 99 5.44 -4.32 29.56
CA GLN A 99 5.91 -3.86 30.86
C GLN A 99 5.90 -5.02 31.86
N GLU A 100 4.81 -5.79 31.92
CA GLU A 100 4.67 -6.96 32.79
C GLU A 100 5.60 -8.12 32.39
N LEU A 101 5.80 -8.37 31.09
CA LEU A 101 6.78 -9.33 30.56
C LEU A 101 8.21 -8.90 30.88
N THR A 102 8.50 -7.61 30.79
CA THR A 102 9.82 -7.04 31.12
C THR A 102 10.05 -7.17 32.63
N ASP A 103 9.08 -6.82 33.45
CA ASP A 103 9.15 -6.96 34.90
C ASP A 103 9.28 -8.44 35.32
N THR A 104 8.56 -9.35 34.64
CA THR A 104 8.64 -10.80 34.85
C THR A 104 10.00 -11.35 34.42
N LEU A 105 10.50 -10.98 33.24
CA LEU A 105 11.83 -11.40 32.75
C LEU A 105 12.96 -10.84 33.60
N ILE A 106 12.89 -9.57 33.99
CA ILE A 106 13.84 -8.95 34.92
C ILE A 106 13.79 -9.69 36.25
N SER A 107 12.61 -9.95 36.82
CA SER A 107 12.49 -10.65 38.09
C SER A 107 13.03 -12.08 38.04
N PHE A 108 12.84 -12.79 36.92
CA PHE A 108 13.35 -14.13 36.68
C PHE A 108 14.88 -14.15 36.52
N LEU A 109 15.44 -13.21 35.74
CA LEU A 109 16.88 -13.08 35.50
C LEU A 109 17.63 -12.47 36.71
N SER A 110 16.92 -11.79 37.61
CA SER A 110 17.47 -11.28 38.88
C SER A 110 17.65 -12.38 39.92
N GLN A 111 17.08 -13.57 39.71
CA GLN A 111 17.31 -14.69 40.62
C GLN A 111 18.69 -15.30 40.36
N PRO A 112 19.55 -15.43 41.40
CA PRO A 112 20.88 -16.00 41.24
C PRO A 112 20.77 -17.47 40.84
N ILE A 113 21.35 -17.82 39.70
CA ILE A 113 21.40 -19.20 39.24
C ILE A 113 22.55 -19.90 39.96
N GLN A 114 22.23 -20.89 40.79
CA GLN A 114 23.23 -21.74 41.43
C GLN A 114 23.50 -22.97 40.57
N ILE A 115 24.69 -23.03 40.00
CA ILE A 115 25.18 -24.21 39.27
C ILE A 115 26.42 -24.69 40.01
N LEU A 116 26.41 -25.95 40.48
CA LEU A 116 27.56 -26.58 41.15
C LEU A 116 28.12 -25.76 42.34
N GLY A 117 27.25 -25.10 43.11
CA GLY A 117 27.66 -24.32 44.30
C GLY A 117 28.33 -22.98 44.01
N ARG A 118 28.37 -22.53 42.74
CA ARG A 118 28.74 -21.15 42.38
C ARG A 118 27.52 -20.34 41.96
N THR A 119 27.41 -19.14 42.50
CA THR A 119 26.38 -18.15 42.16
C THR A 119 26.83 -17.34 40.96
N PHE A 120 26.12 -17.45 39.84
CA PHE A 120 26.28 -16.54 38.71
C PHE A 120 25.18 -15.48 38.78
N SER A 121 25.57 -14.20 38.86
CA SER A 121 24.65 -13.08 38.80
C SER A 121 24.53 -12.61 37.35
N LEU A 122 23.30 -12.52 36.84
CA LEU A 122 23.01 -12.01 35.49
C LEU A 122 22.64 -10.52 35.51
N GLN A 123 22.89 -9.83 36.63
CA GLN A 123 22.46 -8.44 36.85
C GLN A 123 22.98 -7.45 35.80
N ASP A 124 24.19 -7.68 35.28
CA ASP A 124 24.76 -6.84 34.23
C ASP A 124 24.02 -7.03 32.88
N LEU A 125 23.59 -8.26 32.57
CA LEU A 125 22.75 -8.55 31.40
C LEU A 125 21.34 -7.95 31.54
N VAL A 126 20.82 -7.88 32.76
CA VAL A 126 19.51 -7.30 33.06
C VAL A 126 19.51 -5.79 32.79
N GLY A 127 20.58 -5.08 33.15
CA GLY A 127 20.73 -3.65 32.89
C GLY A 127 20.75 -3.31 31.41
N ASP A 128 21.56 -4.03 30.62
CA ASP A 128 21.66 -3.82 29.17
C ASP A 128 20.36 -4.18 28.44
N LEU A 129 19.68 -5.24 28.87
CA LEU A 129 18.39 -5.65 28.32
C LEU A 129 17.29 -4.61 28.63
N GLN A 130 17.29 -4.07 29.85
CA GLN A 130 16.33 -3.04 30.26
C GLN A 130 16.53 -1.74 29.47
N ALA A 131 17.79 -1.32 29.25
CA ALA A 131 18.10 -0.15 28.44
C ALA A 131 17.69 -0.34 26.97
N ALA A 132 18.00 -1.50 26.36
CA ALA A 132 17.61 -1.80 24.99
C ALA A 132 16.08 -1.86 24.79
N LEU A 133 15.34 -2.40 25.77
CA LEU A 133 13.89 -2.41 25.75
C LEU A 133 13.31 -0.99 25.91
N GLN A 134 13.87 -0.17 26.79
CA GLN A 134 13.44 1.22 26.95
C GLN A 134 13.70 2.06 25.69
N ASP A 135 14.81 1.87 25.00
CA ASP A 135 15.11 2.55 23.73
C ASP A 135 14.21 2.10 22.58
N LEU A 136 13.80 0.82 22.55
CA LEU A 136 12.83 0.31 21.58
C LEU A 136 11.40 0.82 21.83
N LEU A 137 11.05 1.10 23.09
CA LEU A 137 9.71 1.55 23.50
C LEU A 137 9.57 3.08 23.53
N GLN A 138 10.67 3.82 23.75
CA GLN A 138 10.71 5.29 23.73
C GLN A 138 10.11 5.96 22.49
N PRO A 139 10.32 5.48 21.24
CA PRO A 139 9.78 6.14 20.06
C PRO A 139 8.25 6.28 20.06
N PHE A 140 7.51 5.51 20.86
CA PHE A 140 6.05 5.59 20.93
C PHE A 140 5.52 6.77 21.77
N ALA A 141 6.33 7.37 22.66
CA ALA A 141 5.89 8.45 23.55
C ALA A 141 6.09 9.87 22.96
N MET A 142 7.05 10.06 22.04
CA MET A 142 7.44 11.38 21.52
C MET A 142 7.20 11.57 20.00
N GLN A 143 6.64 10.58 19.31
CA GLN A 143 6.43 10.66 17.85
C GLN A 143 5.14 11.38 17.40
N THR A 144 4.33 11.95 18.29
CA THR A 144 3.06 12.58 17.90
C THR A 144 3.24 13.68 16.84
N ILE A 145 4.28 14.52 16.95
CA ILE A 145 4.52 15.61 15.99
C ILE A 145 5.01 15.08 14.64
N THR A 146 5.94 14.11 14.63
CA THR A 146 6.44 13.47 13.40
C THR A 146 5.34 12.66 12.69
N LEU A 147 4.47 11.99 13.45
CA LEU A 147 3.29 11.30 12.93
C LEU A 147 2.31 12.29 12.30
N LEU A 148 2.08 13.47 12.89
CA LEU A 148 1.22 14.50 12.29
C LEU A 148 1.77 15.02 10.95
N PHE A 149 3.09 15.25 10.85
CA PHE A 149 3.72 15.64 9.57
C PHE A 149 3.68 14.51 8.53
N ASN A 150 3.89 13.26 8.94
CA ASN A 150 3.79 12.10 8.05
C ASN A 150 2.35 11.84 7.59
N VAL A 151 1.36 12.03 8.47
CA VAL A 151 -0.07 11.93 8.13
C VAL A 151 -0.50 13.08 7.21
N ALA A 152 -0.08 14.31 7.47
CA ALA A 152 -0.43 15.46 6.63
C ALA A 152 0.18 15.37 5.22
N SER A 153 1.44 14.96 5.11
CA SER A 153 2.09 14.70 3.82
C SER A 153 1.46 13.51 3.08
N SER A 154 1.09 12.45 3.80
CA SER A 154 0.34 11.31 3.25
C SER A 154 -1.05 11.72 2.77
N LEU A 155 -1.74 12.60 3.50
CA LEU A 155 -3.05 13.10 3.13
C LEU A 155 -2.98 13.93 1.84
N LEU A 156 -1.98 14.80 1.72
CA LEU A 156 -1.76 15.55 0.48
C LEU A 156 -1.52 14.60 -0.71
N TRP A 157 -0.77 13.52 -0.51
CA TRP A 157 -0.57 12.48 -1.52
C TRP A 157 -1.87 11.79 -1.91
N VAL A 158 -2.65 11.32 -0.94
CA VAL A 158 -3.94 10.65 -1.18
C VAL A 158 -4.90 11.58 -1.91
N VAL A 159 -5.06 12.82 -1.44
CA VAL A 159 -5.90 13.83 -2.09
C VAL A 159 -5.41 14.10 -3.51
N SER A 160 -4.10 14.23 -3.73
CA SER A 160 -3.55 14.44 -5.08
C SER A 160 -3.87 13.26 -6.00
N ILE A 161 -3.66 12.03 -5.53
CA ILE A 161 -3.99 10.82 -6.31
C ILE A 161 -5.47 10.81 -6.69
N LEU A 162 -6.35 11.08 -5.73
CA LEU A 162 -7.80 11.09 -5.96
C LEU A 162 -8.22 12.19 -6.92
N VAL A 163 -7.72 13.42 -6.75
CA VAL A 163 -8.06 14.55 -7.61
C VAL A 163 -7.54 14.35 -9.03
N ILE A 164 -6.27 13.94 -9.19
CA ILE A 164 -5.70 13.68 -10.52
C ILE A 164 -6.45 12.54 -11.20
N SER A 165 -6.71 11.45 -10.48
CA SER A 165 -7.44 10.30 -11.03
C SER A 165 -8.88 10.69 -11.43
N PHE A 166 -9.55 11.49 -10.61
CA PHE A 166 -10.90 12.01 -10.90
C PHE A 166 -10.93 12.74 -12.24
N TYR A 167 -10.02 13.70 -12.46
CA TYR A 167 -9.95 14.44 -13.73
C TYR A 167 -9.57 13.53 -14.90
N LEU A 168 -8.64 12.59 -14.71
CA LEU A 168 -8.26 11.64 -15.75
C LEU A 168 -9.42 10.74 -16.18
N VAL A 169 -10.26 10.28 -15.25
CA VAL A 169 -11.45 9.46 -15.56
C VAL A 169 -12.57 10.30 -16.19
N LYS A 170 -12.80 11.50 -15.65
CA LYS A 170 -13.82 12.44 -16.11
C LYS A 170 -13.55 12.89 -17.55
N ASP A 171 -12.31 13.29 -17.84
CA ASP A 171 -11.91 13.87 -19.13
C ASP A 171 -11.18 12.84 -20.04
N ALA A 172 -11.31 11.54 -19.76
CA ALA A 172 -10.63 10.47 -20.48
C ALA A 172 -10.83 10.53 -22.01
N ASP A 173 -12.05 10.82 -22.48
CA ASP A 173 -12.35 10.90 -23.92
C ASP A 173 -11.78 12.17 -24.56
N ARG A 174 -11.71 13.28 -23.80
CA ARG A 174 -11.05 14.51 -24.24
C ARG A 174 -9.54 14.31 -24.35
N LEU A 175 -8.94 13.64 -23.36
CA LEU A 175 -7.52 13.28 -23.40
C LEU A 175 -7.22 12.37 -24.59
N ARG A 176 -8.09 11.39 -24.86
CA ARG A 176 -7.98 10.52 -26.04
C ARG A 176 -8.02 11.33 -27.35
N ALA A 177 -9.00 12.22 -27.50
CA ALA A 177 -9.13 13.06 -28.69
C ALA A 177 -7.94 14.02 -28.86
N PHE A 178 -7.38 14.53 -27.76
CA PHE A 178 -6.16 15.35 -27.78
C PHE A 178 -4.96 14.53 -28.28
N LEU A 179 -4.75 13.33 -27.77
CA LEU A 179 -3.67 12.43 -28.23
C LEU A 179 -3.80 12.12 -29.71
N ASP A 180 -5.01 11.85 -30.20
CA ASP A 180 -5.27 11.58 -31.61
C ASP A 180 -4.99 12.81 -32.51
N ARG A 181 -5.15 14.04 -31.99
CA ARG A 181 -4.86 15.30 -32.71
C ARG A 181 -3.38 15.68 -32.75
N VAL A 182 -2.62 15.31 -31.71
CA VAL A 182 -1.18 15.63 -31.61
C VAL A 182 -0.32 14.58 -32.34
N ALA A 183 -0.92 13.45 -32.71
CA ALA A 183 -0.25 12.40 -33.48
C ALA A 183 0.36 12.96 -34.78
N PRO A 184 1.63 12.64 -35.10
CA PRO A 184 2.25 13.05 -36.35
C PRO A 184 1.45 12.57 -37.57
N PRO A 185 1.39 13.33 -38.67
CA PRO A 185 0.71 12.91 -39.90
C PRO A 185 1.22 11.54 -40.37
N GLY A 186 0.31 10.61 -40.64
CA GLY A 186 0.62 9.23 -41.04
C GLY A 186 0.67 8.20 -39.89
N TYR A 187 0.81 8.64 -38.64
CA TYR A 187 0.98 7.75 -37.47
C TYR A 187 -0.29 7.56 -36.63
N THR A 188 -1.42 8.16 -37.01
CA THR A 188 -2.69 8.12 -36.25
C THR A 188 -3.21 6.70 -36.05
N GLU A 189 -3.14 5.87 -37.10
CA GLU A 189 -3.59 4.48 -37.06
C GLU A 189 -2.67 3.61 -36.19
N GLU A 190 -1.35 3.85 -36.26
CA GLU A 190 -0.36 3.16 -35.43
C GLU A 190 -0.54 3.51 -33.94
N LEU A 191 -0.75 4.80 -33.62
CA LEU A 191 -1.04 5.25 -32.26
C LEU A 191 -2.35 4.62 -31.73
N ARG A 192 -3.37 4.52 -32.59
CA ARG A 192 -4.63 3.87 -32.24
C ARG A 192 -4.44 2.39 -31.91
N ARG A 193 -3.70 1.66 -32.74
CA ARG A 193 -3.37 0.23 -32.52
C ARG A 193 -2.56 0.04 -31.25
N LEU A 194 -1.51 0.82 -31.04
CA LEU A 194 -0.70 0.77 -29.82
C LEU A 194 -1.56 0.98 -28.57
N ARG A 195 -2.46 1.97 -28.59
CA ARG A 195 -3.39 2.21 -27.48
C ARG A 195 -4.34 1.03 -27.25
N GLU A 196 -4.84 0.41 -28.31
CA GLU A 196 -5.73 -0.77 -28.21
C GLU A 196 -4.98 -1.99 -27.63
N GLU A 197 -3.74 -2.21 -28.02
CA GLU A 197 -2.87 -3.26 -27.46
C GLU A 197 -2.53 -3.01 -25.98
N ILE A 198 -2.10 -1.80 -25.63
CA ILE A 198 -1.89 -1.38 -24.23
C ILE A 198 -3.17 -1.64 -23.45
N ASN A 199 -4.33 -1.28 -24.00
CA ASN A 199 -5.60 -1.49 -23.33
C ASN A 199 -5.93 -2.97 -23.11
N HIS A 200 -5.59 -3.83 -24.06
CA HIS A 200 -5.80 -5.26 -23.94
C HIS A 200 -4.94 -5.86 -22.81
N VAL A 201 -3.65 -5.50 -22.76
CA VAL A 201 -2.71 -5.96 -21.73
C VAL A 201 -3.16 -5.53 -20.35
N TRP A 202 -3.47 -4.24 -20.15
CA TRP A 202 -3.90 -3.75 -18.84
C TRP A 202 -5.23 -4.37 -18.38
N LYS A 203 -6.21 -4.54 -19.28
CA LYS A 203 -7.46 -5.24 -18.93
C LYS A 203 -7.21 -6.68 -18.51
N ALA A 204 -6.34 -7.40 -19.22
CA ALA A 204 -5.98 -8.76 -18.86
C ALA A 204 -5.26 -8.80 -17.50
N PHE A 205 -4.31 -7.89 -17.27
CA PHE A 205 -3.58 -7.75 -16.00
C PHE A 205 -4.52 -7.50 -14.83
N PHE A 206 -5.38 -6.48 -14.90
CA PHE A 206 -6.28 -6.14 -13.79
C PHE A 206 -7.34 -7.22 -13.52
N ARG A 207 -7.84 -7.88 -14.56
CA ARG A 207 -8.70 -9.06 -14.38
C ARG A 207 -7.94 -10.17 -13.65
N GLY A 208 -6.68 -10.40 -14.03
CA GLY A 208 -5.78 -11.33 -13.34
C GLY A 208 -5.60 -10.94 -11.87
N GLN A 209 -5.34 -9.67 -11.57
CA GLN A 209 -5.14 -9.18 -10.20
C GLN A 209 -6.38 -9.34 -9.32
N VAL A 210 -7.58 -9.06 -9.84
CA VAL A 210 -8.82 -9.27 -9.10
C VAL A 210 -9.03 -10.75 -8.78
N VAL A 211 -8.82 -11.64 -9.76
CA VAL A 211 -8.91 -13.08 -9.54
C VAL A 211 -7.85 -13.56 -8.56
N LEU A 212 -6.62 -13.08 -8.69
CA LEU A 212 -5.50 -13.44 -7.82
C LEU A 212 -5.77 -13.00 -6.37
N GLY A 213 -6.22 -11.76 -6.15
CA GLY A 213 -6.59 -11.27 -4.83
C GLY A 213 -7.74 -12.05 -4.20
N LEU A 214 -8.75 -12.46 -4.98
CA LEU A 214 -9.81 -13.33 -4.49
C LEU A 214 -9.29 -14.72 -4.09
N VAL A 215 -8.44 -15.33 -4.92
CA VAL A 215 -7.85 -16.64 -4.64
C VAL A 215 -6.94 -16.58 -3.42
N ILE A 216 -6.01 -15.61 -3.37
CA ILE A 216 -5.10 -15.44 -2.24
C ILE A 216 -5.87 -15.13 -0.96
N GLY A 217 -6.87 -14.25 -1.02
CA GLY A 217 -7.69 -13.95 0.15
C GLY A 217 -8.44 -15.17 0.68
N LEU A 218 -8.98 -16.03 -0.20
CA LEU A 218 -9.62 -17.28 0.20
C LEU A 218 -8.62 -18.29 0.75
N VAL A 219 -7.46 -18.46 0.10
CA VAL A 219 -6.41 -19.37 0.57
C VAL A 219 -5.92 -18.94 1.94
N VAL A 220 -5.59 -17.67 2.13
CA VAL A 220 -5.15 -17.14 3.43
C VAL A 220 -6.25 -17.29 4.48
N TRP A 221 -7.50 -16.98 4.16
CA TRP A 221 -8.60 -17.19 5.11
C TRP A 221 -8.70 -18.65 5.56
N ILE A 222 -8.71 -19.59 4.62
CA ILE A 222 -8.83 -21.02 4.91
C ILE A 222 -7.61 -21.51 5.71
N SER A 223 -6.40 -21.18 5.27
CA SER A 223 -5.17 -21.56 5.97
C SER A 223 -5.13 -21.04 7.41
N MET A 224 -5.47 -19.76 7.61
CA MET A 224 -5.50 -19.15 8.94
C MET A 224 -6.61 -19.73 9.81
N MET A 225 -7.74 -20.12 9.22
CA MET A 225 -8.82 -20.82 9.92
C MET A 225 -8.40 -22.23 10.38
N ILE A 226 -7.70 -23.00 9.52
CA ILE A 226 -7.18 -24.36 9.80
C ILE A 226 -6.11 -24.37 10.90
N VAL A 227 -5.42 -23.25 11.07
CA VAL A 227 -4.41 -23.07 12.10
C VAL A 227 -4.98 -22.45 13.38
N GLY A 228 -6.21 -21.95 13.31
CA GLY A 228 -6.92 -21.37 14.45
C GLY A 228 -6.49 -19.95 14.78
N LEU A 229 -5.99 -19.20 13.79
CA LEU A 229 -5.66 -17.78 13.97
C LEU A 229 -6.96 -16.99 14.23
N PRO A 230 -7.04 -16.25 15.34
CA PRO A 230 -8.17 -15.36 15.59
C PRO A 230 -8.38 -14.38 14.43
N ASN A 231 -9.64 -14.13 14.07
CA ASN A 231 -10.00 -13.24 12.97
C ASN A 231 -9.39 -13.64 11.60
N ALA A 232 -9.21 -14.94 11.34
CA ALA A 232 -8.72 -15.47 10.06
C ALA A 232 -9.41 -14.87 8.81
N GLY A 233 -10.73 -14.62 8.89
CA GLY A 233 -11.47 -13.98 7.79
C GLY A 233 -11.03 -12.55 7.50
N LEU A 234 -10.68 -11.78 8.53
CA LEU A 234 -10.11 -10.44 8.35
C LEU A 234 -8.72 -10.51 7.72
N MET A 235 -7.90 -11.51 8.09
CA MET A 235 -6.58 -11.71 7.49
C MET A 235 -6.68 -12.10 6.02
N GLY A 236 -7.60 -12.99 5.65
CA GLY A 236 -7.87 -13.32 4.26
C GLY A 236 -8.38 -12.13 3.45
N LEU A 237 -9.29 -11.33 4.02
CA LEU A 237 -9.74 -10.09 3.38
C LEU A 237 -8.59 -9.12 3.16
N LEU A 238 -7.75 -8.89 4.18
CA LEU A 238 -6.57 -8.03 4.10
C LEU A 238 -5.59 -8.52 3.04
N ALA A 239 -5.24 -9.80 3.05
CA ALA A 239 -4.34 -10.39 2.06
C ALA A 239 -4.88 -10.22 0.64
N GLY A 240 -6.15 -10.56 0.41
CA GLY A 240 -6.77 -10.41 -0.91
C GLY A 240 -6.88 -8.97 -1.41
N LEU A 241 -7.14 -8.01 -0.51
CA LEU A 241 -7.18 -6.58 -0.86
C LEU A 241 -5.79 -6.02 -1.14
N LEU A 242 -4.80 -6.40 -0.34
CA LEU A 242 -3.43 -5.92 -0.47
C LEU A 242 -2.71 -6.54 -1.68
N GLU A 243 -3.18 -7.70 -2.16
CA GLU A 243 -2.66 -8.37 -3.37
C GLU A 243 -2.75 -7.52 -4.65
N VAL A 244 -3.57 -6.46 -4.66
CA VAL A 244 -3.62 -5.47 -5.76
C VAL A 244 -2.23 -4.90 -6.09
N ILE A 245 -1.32 -4.86 -5.11
CA ILE A 245 0.10 -4.54 -5.30
C ILE A 245 0.91 -5.84 -5.13
N PRO A 246 1.24 -6.54 -6.23
CA PRO A 246 1.99 -7.80 -6.16
C PRO A 246 3.27 -7.67 -5.33
N THR A 247 3.62 -8.74 -4.63
CA THR A 247 4.80 -8.84 -3.73
C THR A 247 4.66 -8.03 -2.42
N PHE A 248 4.16 -6.80 -2.47
CA PHE A 248 3.94 -5.99 -1.27
C PHE A 248 2.71 -6.45 -0.49
N GLY A 249 1.68 -6.91 -1.20
CA GLY A 249 0.41 -7.30 -0.63
C GLY A 249 0.53 -8.33 0.50
N PRO A 250 1.14 -9.50 0.22
CA PRO A 250 1.38 -10.52 1.23
C PRO A 250 2.22 -10.00 2.40
N ILE A 251 3.32 -9.29 2.12
CA ILE A 251 4.22 -8.74 3.17
C ILE A 251 3.46 -7.83 4.14
N LEU A 252 2.64 -6.92 3.60
CA LEU A 252 1.85 -6.00 4.42
C LEU A 252 0.74 -6.72 5.21
N ALA A 253 0.15 -7.78 4.63
CA ALA A 253 -0.88 -8.59 5.29
C ALA A 253 -0.30 -9.49 6.39
N THR A 254 0.97 -9.91 6.27
CA THR A 254 1.66 -10.73 7.27
C THR A 254 1.83 -9.97 8.59
N ILE A 255 2.09 -8.66 8.56
CA ILE A 255 2.31 -7.85 9.78
C ILE A 255 1.18 -8.02 10.81
N PRO A 256 -0.10 -7.70 10.49
CA PRO A 256 -1.19 -7.88 11.45
C PRO A 256 -1.43 -9.34 11.81
N ALA A 257 -1.21 -10.30 10.89
CA ALA A 257 -1.37 -11.72 11.17
C ALA A 257 -0.35 -12.21 12.22
N LEU A 258 0.92 -11.81 12.10
CA LEU A 258 1.96 -12.14 13.07
C LEU A 258 1.71 -11.50 14.43
N LEU A 259 1.23 -10.25 14.46
CA LEU A 259 0.86 -9.60 15.72
C LEU A 259 -0.27 -10.39 16.42
N ILE A 260 -1.33 -10.76 15.70
CA ILE A 260 -2.41 -11.55 16.29
C ILE A 260 -1.88 -12.90 16.77
N ALA A 261 -1.05 -13.59 15.98
CA ALA A 261 -0.49 -14.88 16.35
C ALA A 261 0.38 -14.80 17.61
N PHE A 262 1.22 -13.76 17.72
CA PHE A 262 2.15 -13.60 18.83
C PHE A 262 1.45 -13.27 20.16
N PHE A 263 0.35 -12.52 20.11
CA PHE A 263 -0.30 -12.04 21.33
C PHE A 263 -1.54 -12.83 21.72
N GLN A 264 -2.32 -13.31 20.74
CA GLN A 264 -3.54 -14.07 21.03
C GLN A 264 -3.33 -15.59 20.93
N GLY A 265 -2.29 -16.04 20.23
CA GLY A 265 -2.04 -17.47 20.04
C GLY A 265 -3.09 -18.15 19.15
N SER A 266 -3.07 -19.48 19.14
CA SER A 266 -4.08 -20.27 18.44
C SER A 266 -5.34 -20.42 19.28
N THR A 267 -6.49 -20.44 18.61
CA THR A 267 -7.79 -20.69 19.25
C THR A 267 -7.91 -22.13 19.78
N TYR A 268 -7.19 -23.10 19.19
CA TYR A 268 -7.32 -24.51 19.56
C TYR A 268 -6.03 -25.34 19.49
N LEU A 269 -4.94 -24.84 18.89
CA LEU A 269 -3.66 -25.55 18.95
C LEU A 269 -2.99 -25.32 20.31
N PRO A 270 -2.65 -26.39 21.06
CA PRO A 270 -2.01 -26.26 22.37
C PRO A 270 -0.50 -26.02 22.21
N MET A 271 -0.12 -24.86 21.65
CA MET A 271 1.26 -24.44 21.47
C MET A 271 1.46 -23.02 21.99
N SER A 272 2.71 -22.67 22.35
CA SER A 272 3.01 -21.31 22.79
C SER A 272 2.84 -20.32 21.64
N ASN A 273 2.48 -19.07 21.96
CA ASN A 273 2.26 -18.04 20.96
C ASN A 273 3.51 -17.79 20.09
N PHE A 274 4.71 -17.99 20.65
CA PHE A 274 5.96 -17.91 19.89
C PHE A 274 6.00 -18.93 18.76
N TRP A 275 5.80 -20.22 19.07
CA TRP A 275 5.77 -21.28 18.05
C TRP A 275 4.61 -21.13 17.08
N PHE A 276 3.47 -20.64 17.57
CA PHE A 276 2.33 -20.31 16.73
C PHE A 276 2.64 -19.19 15.73
N THR A 277 3.36 -18.16 16.14
CA THR A 277 3.80 -17.05 15.26
C THR A 277 4.73 -17.54 14.17
N ILE A 278 5.68 -18.42 14.52
CA ILE A 278 6.58 -19.04 13.55
C ILE A 278 5.80 -19.89 12.54
N LEU A 279 4.79 -20.62 13.01
CA LEU A 279 3.92 -21.41 12.14
C LEU A 279 3.10 -20.51 11.20
N VAL A 280 2.55 -19.40 11.70
CA VAL A 280 1.83 -18.42 10.86
C VAL A 280 2.76 -17.73 9.86
N LEU A 281 4.02 -17.47 10.22
CA LEU A 281 5.03 -16.91 9.31
C LEU A 281 5.41 -17.88 8.18
N ALA A 282 5.35 -19.18 8.44
CA ALA A 282 5.71 -20.21 7.47
C ALA A 282 4.61 -20.49 6.43
N ILE A 283 3.40 -19.96 6.64
CA ILE A 283 2.21 -20.13 5.79
C ILE A 283 2.04 -18.93 4.88
#